data_AF-A0A9D6RI30-F1
#
_entry.id   AF-A0A9D6RI30-F1
#
_cell.length_a   1.000
_cell.length_b   1.000
_cell.length_c   1.000
_cell.angle_alpha   90.00
_cell.angle_beta   90.00
_cell.angle_gamma   90.00
#
_symmetry.space_group_name_H-M   'P 1'
#
loop_
_entity.id
_entity.type
_entity.pdbx_description
1 polymer ?
#
loop_
_entity_poly.entity_id
_entity_poly.type
_entity_poly.pdbx_seq_one_letter_code
_entity_poly.pdbx_strand_id
1 'polypeptide(L)'
;MPGVRLFYRYDCGKCHTVRNLPEARGTLGVPLEGVATRAAGRVGGLDARTYLRQSLVEPRAYIVEGFLEVMPSYKDQMTEAELTELVDWLMSLEKPDES
;
A
#
# COMPACT_ATOMS: atom_id res chain seq x y z
N MET A 1 -5.58 -12.54 9.31
CA MET A 1 -4.47 -11.57 9.33
C MET A 1 -5.03 -10.20 9.64
N PRO A 2 -4.53 -9.52 10.68
CA PRO A 2 -5.18 -8.31 11.19
C PRO A 2 -5.04 -7.11 10.20
N GLY A 3 -3.98 -7.05 9.38
CA GLY A 3 -3.80 -5.98 8.38
C GLY A 3 -4.86 -5.92 7.26
N VAL A 4 -5.45 -7.05 6.83
CA VAL A 4 -6.56 -7.06 5.84
C VAL A 4 -7.78 -6.27 6.37
N ARG A 5 -8.04 -6.32 7.68
CA ARG A 5 -9.13 -5.55 8.31
C ARG A 5 -8.87 -4.05 8.20
N LEU A 6 -7.63 -3.61 8.41
CA LEU A 6 -7.25 -2.20 8.27
C LEU A 6 -7.36 -1.75 6.81
N PHE A 7 -6.92 -2.57 5.87
CA PHE A 7 -7.06 -2.31 4.44
C PHE A 7 -8.51 -2.01 4.04
N TYR A 8 -9.47 -2.77 4.53
CA TYR A 8 -10.89 -2.50 4.28
C TYR A 8 -11.43 -1.32 5.09
N ARG A 9 -11.06 -1.21 6.37
CA ARG A 9 -11.50 -0.09 7.24
C ARG A 9 -11.14 1.28 6.66
N TYR A 10 -9.98 1.38 6.02
CA TYR A 10 -9.47 2.61 5.43
C TYR A 10 -9.73 2.72 3.93
N ASP A 11 -10.66 1.90 3.41
CA ASP A 11 -11.15 1.95 2.03
C ASP A 11 -10.07 1.78 0.94
N CYS A 12 -8.93 1.19 1.28
CA CYS A 12 -7.81 1.02 0.35
C CYS A 12 -8.22 0.21 -0.89
N GLY A 13 -9.13 -0.77 -0.72
CA GLY A 13 -9.68 -1.60 -1.79
C GLY A 13 -10.53 -0.88 -2.84
N LYS A 14 -10.99 0.36 -2.54
CA LYS A 14 -11.70 1.20 -3.53
C LYS A 14 -10.77 1.73 -4.61
N CYS A 15 -9.47 1.82 -4.34
CA CYS A 15 -8.47 2.35 -5.27
C CYS A 15 -7.43 1.32 -5.68
N HIS A 16 -7.15 0.31 -4.86
CA HIS A 16 -6.10 -0.67 -5.09
C HIS A 16 -6.66 -2.08 -5.21
N THR A 17 -6.10 -2.86 -6.14
CA THR A 17 -6.39 -4.29 -6.26
C THR A 17 -5.48 -5.14 -5.38
N VAL A 18 -6.04 -6.23 -4.86
CA VAL A 18 -5.30 -7.29 -4.16
C VAL A 18 -5.92 -8.64 -4.53
N ARG A 19 -5.11 -9.58 -5.02
CA ARG A 19 -5.54 -10.93 -5.37
C ARG A 19 -6.12 -11.62 -4.15
N ASN A 20 -7.15 -12.42 -4.36
CA ASN A 20 -7.87 -13.15 -3.31
C ASN A 20 -8.57 -12.25 -2.29
N LEU A 21 -8.68 -10.94 -2.55
CA LEU A 21 -9.57 -10.02 -1.86
C LEU A 21 -10.68 -9.56 -2.82
N PRO A 22 -11.85 -10.22 -2.83
CA PRO A 22 -12.90 -9.98 -3.83
C PRO A 22 -13.43 -8.55 -3.88
N GLU A 23 -13.30 -7.80 -2.78
CA GLU A 23 -13.78 -6.41 -2.66
C GLU A 23 -12.69 -5.37 -3.02
N ALA A 24 -11.43 -5.80 -3.16
CA ALA A 24 -10.32 -4.95 -3.57
C ALA A 24 -10.24 -4.88 -5.10
N ARG A 25 -11.10 -4.07 -5.72
CA ARG A 25 -11.25 -3.97 -7.19
C ARG A 25 -10.91 -2.60 -7.76
N GLY A 26 -10.47 -1.66 -6.93
CA GLY A 26 -10.07 -0.35 -7.38
C GLY A 26 -8.85 -0.39 -8.29
N THR A 27 -8.91 0.32 -9.41
CA THR A 27 -7.80 0.43 -10.39
C THR A 27 -7.27 1.86 -10.51
N LEU A 28 -7.71 2.78 -9.64
CA LEU A 28 -7.23 4.16 -9.60
C LEU A 28 -5.78 4.24 -9.10
N GLY A 29 -5.40 3.33 -8.21
CA GLY A 29 -4.06 3.17 -7.67
C GLY A 29 -3.38 1.91 -8.21
N VAL A 30 -2.11 1.76 -7.86
CA VAL A 30 -1.30 0.60 -8.28
C VAL A 30 -1.86 -0.72 -7.71
N PRO A 31 -1.71 -1.86 -8.41
CA PRO A 31 -1.89 -3.17 -7.80
C PRO A 31 -0.89 -3.38 -6.66
N LEU A 32 -1.31 -4.06 -5.59
CA LEU A 32 -0.51 -4.20 -4.36
C LEU A 32 0.18 -5.56 -4.20
N GLU A 33 -0.06 -6.52 -5.09
CA GLU A 33 0.61 -7.81 -5.10
C GLU A 33 2.09 -7.64 -5.43
N GLY A 34 3.01 -8.10 -4.58
CA GLY A 34 4.43 -7.88 -4.73
C GLY A 34 4.87 -6.42 -4.54
N VAL A 35 4.06 -5.61 -3.84
CA VAL A 35 4.35 -4.17 -3.66
C VAL A 35 5.67 -3.94 -2.92
N ALA A 36 6.03 -4.82 -1.98
CA ALA A 36 7.30 -4.75 -1.25
C ALA A 36 8.51 -4.74 -2.19
N THR A 37 8.53 -5.64 -3.18
CA THR A 37 9.61 -5.73 -4.16
C THR A 37 9.71 -4.46 -5.00
N ARG A 38 8.56 -3.89 -5.41
CA ARG A 38 8.55 -2.64 -6.18
C ARG A 38 8.97 -1.45 -5.32
N ALA A 39 8.53 -1.41 -4.07
CA ALA A 39 8.81 -0.34 -3.11
C ALA A 39 10.31 -0.16 -2.85
N ALA A 40 11.07 -1.25 -2.71
CA ALA A 40 12.50 -1.24 -2.38
C ALA A 40 13.40 -0.47 -3.38
N GLY A 41 12.92 -0.19 -4.59
CA GLY A 41 13.70 0.49 -5.64
C GLY A 41 13.09 1.79 -6.17
N ARG A 42 11.96 2.26 -5.62
CA ARG A 42 11.22 3.40 -6.18
C ARG A 42 11.86 4.75 -5.89
N VAL A 43 12.40 4.91 -4.68
CA VAL A 43 13.01 6.16 -4.22
C VAL A 43 14.40 5.83 -3.70
N GLY A 44 15.42 6.46 -4.30
CA GLY A 44 16.81 6.25 -3.90
C GLY A 44 17.00 6.56 -2.41
N GLY A 45 17.54 5.59 -1.67
CA GLY A 45 17.81 5.72 -0.24
C GLY A 45 16.67 5.31 0.70
N LEU A 46 15.49 4.93 0.18
CA LEU A 46 14.42 4.35 0.99
C LEU A 46 14.35 2.83 0.79
N ASP A 47 14.21 2.10 1.90
CA ASP A 47 13.83 0.70 1.83
C ASP A 47 12.31 0.55 1.57
N ALA A 48 11.86 -0.69 1.31
CA ALA A 48 10.45 -0.96 1.01
C ALA A 48 9.50 -0.51 2.13
N ARG A 49 9.88 -0.76 3.39
CA ARG A 49 9.04 -0.45 4.55
C ARG A 49 8.92 1.05 4.74
N THR A 50 10.02 1.79 4.66
CA THR A 50 10.04 3.24 4.76
C THR A 50 9.24 3.86 3.62
N TYR A 51 9.40 3.37 2.39
CA TYR A 51 8.63 3.84 1.24
C TYR A 51 7.11 3.60 1.41
N LEU A 52 6.70 2.40 1.85
CA LEU A 52 5.28 2.08 2.05
C LEU A 52 4.67 2.94 3.15
N ARG A 53 5.41 3.14 4.25
CA ARG A 53 4.98 4.02 5.33
C ARG A 53 4.84 5.46 4.85
N GLN A 54 5.83 5.99 4.11
CA GLN A 54 5.76 7.32 3.51
C GLN A 54 4.56 7.44 2.57
N SER A 55 4.29 6.43 1.74
CA SER A 55 3.16 6.44 0.81
C SER A 55 1.80 6.56 1.52
N LEU A 56 1.69 6.07 2.76
CA LEU A 56 0.46 6.18 3.55
C LEU A 56 0.32 7.54 4.25
N VAL A 57 1.41 8.11 4.77
CA VAL A 57 1.36 9.35 5.56
C VAL A 57 1.59 10.62 4.72
N GLU A 58 2.39 10.50 3.66
CA GLU A 58 2.79 11.56 2.74
C GLU A 58 2.69 11.05 1.28
N PRO A 59 1.49 10.68 0.78
CA PRO A 59 1.33 10.09 -0.56
C PRO A 59 1.82 10.99 -1.69
N ARG A 60 1.88 12.30 -1.47
CA ARG A 60 2.36 13.30 -2.44
C ARG A 60 3.89 13.41 -2.51
N ALA A 61 4.62 12.78 -1.58
CA ALA A 61 6.08 12.79 -1.58
C ALA A 61 6.67 12.01 -2.78
N TYR A 62 5.94 11.01 -3.27
CA TYR A 62 6.31 10.27 -4.47
C TYR A 62 5.06 9.72 -5.16
N ILE A 63 4.84 10.14 -6.41
CA ILE A 63 3.77 9.61 -7.27
C ILE A 63 4.39 8.65 -8.28
N VAL A 64 3.87 7.42 -8.31
CA VAL A 64 4.28 6.42 -9.30
C VAL A 64 3.92 6.91 -10.70
N GLU A 65 4.86 6.81 -11.64
CA GLU A 65 4.64 7.19 -13.03
C GLU A 65 3.37 6.53 -13.61
N GLY A 66 2.54 7.33 -14.28
CA GLY A 66 1.26 6.89 -14.86
C GLY A 66 0.06 6.88 -13.90
N PHE A 67 0.23 7.25 -12.63
CA PHE A 67 -0.86 7.33 -11.65
C PHE A 67 -1.19 8.77 -11.25
N LEU A 68 -2.44 9.00 -10.83
CA LEU A 68 -2.91 10.30 -10.38
C LEU A 68 -2.57 10.55 -8.91
N GLU A 69 -2.39 11.82 -8.56
CA GLU A 69 -2.19 12.29 -7.19
C GLU A 69 -3.53 12.34 -6.42
N VAL A 70 -4.15 11.17 -6.22
CA VAL A 70 -5.48 11.04 -5.61
C VAL A 70 -5.48 10.22 -4.32
N MET A 71 -4.34 9.61 -3.96
CA MET A 71 -4.24 8.85 -2.71
C MET A 71 -4.34 9.80 -1.50
N PRO A 72 -5.30 9.60 -0.59
CA PRO A 72 -5.43 10.44 0.60
C PRO A 72 -4.29 10.16 1.58
N SER A 73 -3.95 11.16 2.41
CA SER A 73 -3.03 10.97 3.54
C SER A 73 -3.77 10.35 4.71
N TYR A 74 -3.13 9.37 5.36
CA TYR A 74 -3.63 8.68 6.54
C TYR A 74 -2.89 9.05 7.83
N LYS A 75 -1.99 10.05 7.79
CA LYS A 75 -1.13 10.47 8.90
C LYS A 75 -1.87 10.70 10.22
N ASP A 76 -3.04 11.34 10.15
CA ASP A 76 -3.84 11.67 11.33
C ASP A 76 -5.12 10.79 11.44
N GLN A 77 -5.22 9.74 10.61
CA GLN A 77 -6.35 8.79 10.57
C GLN A 77 -6.01 7.41 11.16
N MET A 78 -4.72 7.07 11.18
CA MET A 78 -4.20 5.80 11.69
C MET A 78 -3.36 6.04 12.94
N THR A 79 -3.51 5.16 13.92
CA THR A 79 -2.53 5.05 15.00
C THR A 79 -1.21 4.47 14.48
N GLU A 80 -0.12 4.68 15.21
CA GLU A 80 1.18 4.09 14.88
C GLU A 80 1.17 2.55 14.81
N ALA A 81 0.35 1.92 15.66
CA ALA A 81 0.15 0.48 15.65
C ALA A 81 -0.59 0.01 14.39
N GLU A 82 -1.67 0.69 14.00
CA GLU A 82 -2.43 0.37 12.79
C GLU A 82 -1.57 0.60 11.52
N LEU A 83 -0.81 1.68 11.47
CA LEU A 83 0.09 1.97 10.36
C LEU A 83 1.16 0.89 10.22
N THR A 84 1.76 0.47 11.33
CA THR A 84 2.75 -0.63 11.34
C THR A 84 2.13 -1.94 10.87
N GLU A 85 0.96 -2.30 11.40
CA GLU A 85 0.24 -3.53 11.05
C GLU A 85 -0.18 -3.57 9.58
N LEU A 86 -0.63 -2.43 9.03
CA LEU A 86 -0.98 -2.33 7.61
C LEU A 86 0.27 -2.48 6.72
N VAL A 87 1.37 -1.81 7.08
CA VAL A 87 2.64 -1.92 6.34
C VAL A 87 3.18 -3.35 6.40
N ASP A 88 3.12 -4.03 7.54
CA ASP A 88 3.53 -5.43 7.67
C ASP A 88 2.76 -6.35 6.73
N TRP A 89 1.45 -6.14 6.63
CA TRP A 89 0.62 -6.90 5.72
C TRP A 89 0.89 -6.58 4.24
N LEU A 90 1.12 -5.30 3.89
CA LEU A 90 1.54 -4.93 2.53
C LEU A 90 2.89 -5.55 2.15
N MET A 91 3.80 -5.66 3.12
CA MET A 91 5.10 -6.30 2.95
C MET A 91 4.99 -7.80 2.66
N SER A 92 3.93 -8.46 3.12
CA SER A 92 3.69 -9.90 2.91
C SER A 92 2.92 -10.22 1.62
N LEU A 93 2.53 -9.23 0.81
CA LEU A 93 1.82 -9.48 -0.44
C LEU A 93 2.79 -9.92 -1.53
N GLU A 94 2.73 -11.19 -1.93
CA GLU A 94 3.60 -11.79 -2.96
C GLU A 94 3.06 -11.57 -4.39
N LYS A 95 3.96 -11.70 -5.38
CA LYS A 95 3.59 -11.66 -6.80
C LYS A 95 2.85 -12.94 -7.23
N PRO A 96 2.06 -12.91 -8.32
CA PRO A 96 1.37 -14.09 -8.85
C PRO A 96 2.27 -15.27 -9.23
N ASP A 97 3.52 -14.99 -9.55
CA ASP A 97 4.39 -15.93 -10.26
C ASP A 97 5.37 -16.65 -9.31
N GLU A 98 5.29 -16.38 -8.01
CA GLU A 98 6.21 -16.86 -6.97
C GLU A 98 5.52 -17.83 -5.97
N SER A 99 4.42 -18.49 -6.36
CA SER A 99 3.73 -19.53 -5.57
C SER A 99 3.88 -20.93 -6.15
#